data_AF-A0A8T5SQQ4-F1
#
_entry.id   AF-A0A8T5SQQ4-F1
#
_cell.length_a   1.000
_cell.length_b   1.000
_cell.length_c   1.000
_cell.angle_alpha   90.00
_cell.angle_beta   90.00
_cell.angle_gamma   90.00
#
_symmetry.space_group_name_H-M   'P 1'
#
loop_
_entity.id
_entity.type
_entity.pdbx_description
1 polymer ?
#
loop_
_entity_poly.entity_id
_entity_poly.type
_entity_poly.pdbx_seq_one_letter_code
_entity_poly.pdbx_strand_id
1 'polypeptide(L)'
;MKRITPDSNVMVTTQEIDIISHEKAYVRMSAGCVWSYLLQDGVRVGVAFAGPSRFAVDAIAETDMGAMGESITGDLAGIQLFIGPSSLENISKNAESSDTWNQGFSDPKVFTKEIESTISEHLNGKNKNTTIDNKKDSKIFFGTDSNNKKILLVLSEKKGLVLTYGKSVFVLGDDNLVSVSKSGVVVSNKDGKQIIVGKGGIVGLDNYVDVGPIITRSVAGAMQGLRGLKSLKSMKHSMRGAMSSRGWVDDVNLFDWED
;
A
#
# COMPACT_ATOMS: atom_id res chain seq x y z
N MET A 1 3.95 25.50 -1.72
CA MET A 1 3.39 24.25 -1.13
C MET A 1 1.90 24.27 -1.30
N LYS A 2 1.33 23.21 -1.89
CA LYS A 2 -0.11 23.09 -2.09
C LYS A 2 -0.73 22.70 -0.75
N ARG A 3 -1.63 23.54 -0.22
CA ARG A 3 -2.27 23.31 1.08
C ARG A 3 -3.55 22.51 0.88
N ILE A 4 -3.73 21.48 1.69
CA ILE A 4 -5.02 20.79 1.78
C ILE A 4 -5.93 21.57 2.73
N THR A 5 -7.19 21.76 2.34
CA THR A 5 -8.23 22.44 3.12
C THR A 5 -9.53 21.65 3.04
N PRO A 6 -10.39 21.68 4.07
CA PRO A 6 -11.71 21.07 3.97
C PRO A 6 -12.63 21.89 3.05
N ASP A 7 -13.60 21.21 2.43
CA ASP A 7 -14.76 21.83 1.83
C ASP A 7 -15.71 22.32 2.94
N SER A 8 -16.42 23.40 2.65
CA SER A 8 -17.46 23.95 3.53
C SER A 8 -18.73 23.10 3.55
N ASN A 9 -18.97 22.29 2.53
CA ASN A 9 -20.15 21.42 2.47
C ASN A 9 -19.95 20.18 3.36
N VAL A 10 -20.80 20.04 4.38
CA VAL A 10 -20.80 18.89 5.29
C VAL A 10 -21.97 17.99 4.95
N MET A 11 -21.68 16.70 4.78
CA MET A 11 -22.64 15.66 4.46
C MET A 11 -22.64 14.59 5.54
N VAL A 12 -23.67 13.75 5.54
CA VAL A 12 -23.80 12.61 6.43
C VAL A 12 -24.12 11.35 5.62
N THR A 13 -23.44 10.24 5.93
CA THR A 13 -23.71 8.95 5.29
C THR A 13 -25.07 8.40 5.70
N THR A 14 -25.83 7.89 4.75
CA THR A 14 -27.13 7.23 4.97
C THR A 14 -27.02 5.71 4.96
N GLN A 15 -25.89 5.18 4.49
CA GLN A 15 -25.63 3.75 4.33
C GLN A 15 -24.19 3.44 4.75
N GLU A 16 -23.92 2.16 5.02
CA GLU A 16 -22.56 1.68 5.28
C GLU A 16 -21.74 1.60 3.99
N ILE A 17 -20.46 1.95 4.06
CA ILE A 17 -19.51 1.85 2.95
C ILE A 17 -18.09 1.57 3.43
N ASP A 18 -17.35 0.80 2.64
CA ASP A 18 -15.91 0.63 2.79
C ASP A 18 -15.18 1.72 2.00
N ILE A 19 -14.76 2.82 2.67
CA ILE A 19 -13.96 3.89 2.04
C ILE A 19 -12.57 3.37 1.63
N ILE A 20 -12.08 2.37 2.36
CA ILE A 20 -10.98 1.51 1.94
C ILE A 20 -11.50 0.09 1.88
N SER A 21 -11.38 -0.54 0.72
CA SER A 21 -11.57 -1.97 0.51
C SER A 21 -10.32 -2.51 -0.19
N HIS A 22 -9.59 -3.36 0.52
CA HIS A 22 -8.36 -4.02 0.09
C HIS A 22 -8.33 -5.44 0.68
N GLU A 23 -7.68 -6.39 0.01
CA GLU A 23 -7.62 -7.80 0.46
C GLU A 23 -7.08 -7.96 1.89
N LYS A 24 -6.17 -7.07 2.30
CA LYS A 24 -5.54 -7.06 3.62
C LYS A 24 -6.01 -5.93 4.54
N ALA A 25 -6.91 -5.05 4.09
CA ALA A 25 -7.37 -3.97 4.94
C ALA A 25 -8.73 -3.41 4.51
N TYR A 26 -9.52 -3.00 5.49
CA TYR A 26 -10.68 -2.16 5.25
C TYR A 26 -10.77 -1.02 6.24
N VAL A 27 -11.38 0.08 5.78
CA VAL A 27 -11.88 1.15 6.63
C VAL A 27 -13.33 1.34 6.25
N ARG A 28 -14.21 1.18 7.23
CA ARG A 28 -15.65 1.13 7.06
C ARG A 28 -16.31 2.27 7.80
N MET A 29 -17.12 3.02 7.07
CA MET A 29 -18.00 4.05 7.59
C MET A 29 -19.41 3.47 7.69
N SER A 30 -20.00 3.49 8.88
CA SER A 30 -21.43 3.15 9.03
C SER A 30 -22.29 4.37 8.70
N ALA A 31 -23.62 4.16 8.61
CA ALA A 31 -24.57 5.26 8.49
C ALA A 31 -24.45 6.23 9.69
N GLY A 32 -24.60 7.53 9.43
CA GLY A 32 -24.48 8.59 10.44
C GLY A 32 -23.08 9.21 10.57
N CYS A 33 -22.10 8.80 9.76
CA CYS A 33 -20.81 9.48 9.70
C CYS A 33 -20.96 10.85 9.04
N VAL A 34 -20.54 11.91 9.72
CA VAL A 34 -20.44 13.24 9.11
C VAL A 34 -19.10 13.37 8.39
N TRP A 35 -19.09 14.01 7.23
CA TRP A 35 -17.91 14.10 6.38
C TRP A 35 -17.90 15.35 5.51
N SER A 36 -16.71 15.73 5.05
CA SER A 36 -16.48 16.81 4.09
C SER A 36 -15.35 16.44 3.14
N TYR A 37 -15.38 16.99 1.92
CA TYR A 37 -14.29 16.82 0.98
C TYR A 37 -13.01 17.50 1.48
N LEU A 38 -11.87 16.93 1.10
CA LEU A 38 -10.57 17.55 1.20
C LEU A 38 -10.19 18.09 -0.18
N LEU A 39 -9.81 19.36 -0.22
CA LEU A 39 -9.46 20.10 -1.42
C LEU A 39 -7.98 20.46 -1.42
N GLN A 40 -7.34 20.37 -2.58
CA GLN A 40 -5.99 20.86 -2.83
C GLN A 40 -6.04 21.72 -4.09
N ASP A 41 -5.77 23.02 -3.96
CA ASP A 41 -5.95 24.01 -5.05
C ASP A 41 -7.37 23.96 -5.66
N GLY A 42 -8.39 23.72 -4.84
CA GLY A 42 -9.80 23.59 -5.28
C GLY A 42 -10.17 22.23 -5.88
N VAL A 43 -9.21 21.33 -6.06
CA VAL A 43 -9.46 19.98 -6.58
C VAL A 43 -9.70 19.01 -5.44
N ARG A 44 -10.72 18.15 -5.54
CA ARG A 44 -10.98 17.09 -4.56
C ARG A 44 -9.85 16.06 -4.55
N VAL A 45 -9.27 15.84 -3.38
CA VAL A 45 -8.17 14.87 -3.18
C VAL A 45 -8.50 13.81 -2.14
N GLY A 46 -9.58 13.97 -1.38
CA GLY A 46 -9.92 13.05 -0.31
C GLY A 46 -11.16 13.47 0.46
N VAL A 47 -11.34 12.87 1.63
CA VAL A 47 -12.46 13.09 2.54
C VAL A 47 -11.94 13.13 3.97
N ALA A 48 -12.48 14.05 4.77
CA ALA A 48 -12.38 13.98 6.23
C ALA A 48 -13.74 13.57 6.80
N PHE A 49 -13.74 12.69 7.80
CA PHE A 49 -14.99 12.19 8.38
C PHE A 49 -14.87 11.91 9.88
N ALA A 50 -16.01 11.87 10.56
CA ALA A 50 -16.14 11.45 11.95
C ALA A 50 -17.47 10.72 12.17
N GLY A 51 -17.47 9.80 13.13
CA GLY A 51 -18.64 9.06 13.58
C GLY A 51 -18.44 7.54 13.54
N PRO A 52 -19.53 6.76 13.61
CA PRO A 52 -19.47 5.30 13.75
C PRO A 52 -18.72 4.65 12.60
N SER A 53 -17.49 4.25 12.86
CA SER A 53 -16.60 3.71 11.84
C SER A 53 -15.56 2.80 12.48
N ARG A 54 -15.05 1.85 11.70
CA ARG A 54 -14.11 0.84 12.16
C ARG A 54 -13.09 0.52 11.08
N PHE A 55 -11.98 -0.06 11.50
CA PHE A 55 -10.95 -0.53 10.59
C PHE A 55 -10.53 -1.95 10.94
N ALA A 56 -10.00 -2.65 9.94
CA ALA A 56 -9.23 -3.86 10.12
C ALA A 56 -8.05 -3.87 9.17
N VAL A 57 -6.93 -4.37 9.63
CA VAL A 57 -5.76 -4.68 8.83
C VAL A 57 -5.32 -6.09 9.17
N ASP A 58 -5.36 -6.96 8.19
CA ASP A 58 -4.76 -8.28 8.27
C ASP A 58 -3.24 -8.14 8.04
N ALA A 59 -2.47 -8.10 9.12
CA ALA A 59 -1.02 -8.14 9.05
C ALA A 59 -0.47 -9.58 9.19
N ILE A 60 -1.27 -10.59 8.84
CA ILE A 60 -0.86 -12.00 8.78
C ILE A 60 -0.30 -12.30 7.38
N ALA A 61 0.93 -12.81 7.36
CA ALA A 61 1.56 -13.42 6.20
C ALA A 61 1.43 -14.95 6.29
N GLU A 62 0.90 -15.58 5.24
CA GLU A 62 0.95 -17.03 5.09
C GLU A 62 2.35 -17.42 4.59
N THR A 63 2.97 -18.38 5.26
CA THR A 63 4.29 -18.91 4.89
C THR A 63 4.23 -20.42 4.79
N ASP A 64 5.22 -21.02 4.12
CA ASP A 64 5.34 -22.49 4.03
C ASP A 64 5.48 -23.18 5.41
N MET A 65 5.85 -22.42 6.44
CA MET A 65 5.99 -22.89 7.82
C MET A 65 4.75 -22.59 8.69
N GLY A 66 3.73 -21.92 8.14
CA GLY A 66 2.51 -21.51 8.84
C GLY A 66 2.19 -20.02 8.71
N ALA A 67 1.07 -19.60 9.30
CA ALA A 67 0.63 -18.21 9.30
C ALA A 67 1.35 -17.42 10.41
N MET A 68 1.86 -16.23 10.08
CA MET A 68 2.60 -15.38 11.02
C MET A 68 2.13 -13.93 10.96
N GLY A 69 1.93 -13.32 12.12
CA GLY A 69 1.48 -11.94 12.25
C GLY A 69 0.28 -11.81 13.19
N GLU A 70 -0.32 -10.63 13.21
CA GLU A 70 -1.51 -10.34 14.02
C GLU A 70 -2.45 -9.46 13.21
N SER A 71 -3.75 -9.79 13.23
CA SER A 71 -4.76 -8.90 12.66
C SER A 71 -5.04 -7.76 13.64
N ILE A 72 -5.02 -6.52 13.15
CA ILE A 72 -5.30 -5.33 13.95
C ILE A 72 -6.68 -4.83 13.57
N THR A 73 -7.57 -4.69 14.55
CA THR A 73 -8.92 -4.18 14.36
C THR A 73 -9.27 -3.18 15.44
N GLY A 74 -10.21 -2.28 15.15
CA GLY A 74 -10.72 -1.36 16.16
C GLY A 74 -11.74 -0.38 15.61
N ASP A 75 -12.42 0.28 16.53
CA ASP A 75 -13.31 1.39 16.23
C ASP A 75 -12.49 2.69 16.11
N LEU A 76 -12.89 3.55 15.19
CA LEU A 76 -12.27 4.84 14.95
C LEU A 76 -12.93 5.91 15.81
N ALA A 77 -12.14 6.89 16.25
CA ALA A 77 -12.59 7.99 17.08
C ALA A 77 -11.99 9.32 16.66
N GLY A 78 -12.78 10.39 16.73
CA GLY A 78 -12.39 11.73 16.29
C GLY A 78 -12.42 11.91 14.77
N ILE A 79 -11.71 12.92 14.26
CA ILE A 79 -11.59 13.18 12.83
C ILE A 79 -10.61 12.20 12.20
N GLN A 80 -11.05 11.55 11.13
CA GLN A 80 -10.24 10.71 10.26
C GLN A 80 -10.03 11.43 8.92
N LEU A 81 -8.85 11.26 8.31
CA LEU A 81 -8.53 11.80 6.99
C LEU A 81 -8.25 10.64 6.02
N PHE A 82 -8.96 10.62 4.90
CA PHE A 82 -8.72 9.72 3.79
C PHE A 82 -8.29 10.53 2.57
N ILE A 83 -7.17 10.17 1.94
CA ILE A 83 -6.65 10.78 0.72
C ILE A 83 -6.66 9.70 -0.36
N GLY A 84 -7.36 9.98 -1.45
CA GLY A 84 -7.62 9.04 -2.53
C GLY A 84 -9.01 9.24 -3.14
N PRO A 85 -9.32 8.49 -4.21
CA PRO A 85 -10.62 8.56 -4.86
C PRO A 85 -11.73 8.08 -3.91
N SER A 86 -12.81 8.85 -3.83
CA SER A 86 -14.00 8.51 -3.04
C SER A 86 -15.25 9.04 -3.75
N SER A 87 -16.36 8.32 -3.57
CA SER A 87 -17.68 8.68 -4.12
C SER A 87 -18.73 8.43 -3.06
N LEU A 88 -18.80 9.35 -2.10
CA LEU A 88 -19.70 9.25 -0.95
C LEU A 88 -21.03 9.99 -1.19
N GLU A 89 -21.13 10.84 -2.21
CA GLU A 89 -22.31 11.68 -2.45
C GLU A 89 -23.57 10.85 -2.68
N ASN A 90 -23.45 9.75 -3.44
CA ASN A 90 -24.59 8.92 -3.82
C ASN A 90 -25.24 8.16 -2.65
N ILE A 91 -24.53 8.06 -1.53
CA ILE A 91 -24.99 7.38 -0.31
C ILE A 91 -25.14 8.37 0.86
N SER A 92 -25.10 9.68 0.58
CA SER A 92 -25.11 10.71 1.59
C SER A 92 -26.22 11.73 1.36
N LYS A 93 -26.56 12.46 2.41
CA LYS A 93 -27.38 13.67 2.35
C LYS A 93 -26.61 14.85 2.94
N ASN A 94 -27.06 16.07 2.70
CA ASN A 94 -26.53 17.24 3.42
C ASN A 94 -26.77 17.06 4.93
N ALA A 95 -25.76 17.39 5.72
CA ALA A 95 -25.85 17.26 7.18
C ALA A 95 -26.75 18.35 7.77
N GLU A 96 -27.64 17.94 8.65
CA GLU A 96 -28.39 18.84 9.54
C GLU A 96 -27.59 19.08 10.82
N SER A 97 -27.94 20.11 11.59
CA SER A 97 -27.25 20.40 12.86
C SER A 97 -27.34 19.25 13.87
N SER A 98 -28.42 18.47 13.82
CA SER A 98 -28.61 17.25 14.62
C SER A 98 -27.59 16.17 14.27
N ASP A 99 -27.25 16.01 12.99
CA ASP A 99 -26.27 15.01 12.53
C ASP A 99 -24.88 15.33 13.11
N THR A 100 -24.46 16.60 13.10
CA THR A 100 -23.17 17.02 13.69
C THR A 100 -23.16 16.93 15.21
N TRP A 101 -24.27 17.24 15.88
CA TRP A 101 -24.39 17.14 17.33
C TRP A 101 -24.27 15.69 17.80
N ASN A 102 -24.90 14.75 17.08
CA ASN A 102 -24.76 13.33 17.39
C ASN A 102 -23.31 12.83 17.33
N GLN A 103 -22.43 13.53 16.60
CA GLN A 103 -20.99 13.24 16.53
C GLN A 103 -20.13 14.09 17.48
N GLY A 104 -20.74 14.86 18.38
CA GLY A 104 -20.05 15.68 19.37
C GLY A 104 -19.68 17.08 18.91
N PHE A 105 -20.17 17.55 17.76
CA PHE A 105 -19.90 18.90 17.24
C PHE A 105 -21.13 19.79 17.37
N SER A 106 -20.98 21.01 17.87
CA SER A 106 -22.12 21.93 18.07
C SER A 106 -22.78 22.36 16.75
N ASP A 107 -22.01 22.42 15.67
CA ASP A 107 -22.46 22.80 14.34
C ASP A 107 -21.45 22.36 13.25
N PRO A 108 -21.84 22.42 11.96
CA PRO A 108 -20.94 22.10 10.86
C PRO A 108 -19.64 22.93 10.79
N LYS A 109 -19.63 24.18 11.26
CA LYS A 109 -18.42 25.03 11.22
C LYS A 109 -17.39 24.55 12.24
N VAL A 110 -17.84 24.13 13.42
CA VAL A 110 -16.97 23.51 14.43
C VAL A 110 -16.36 22.21 13.90
N PHE A 111 -17.15 21.38 13.21
CA PHE A 111 -16.63 20.19 12.53
C PHE A 111 -15.54 20.53 11.49
N THR A 112 -15.78 21.49 10.59
CA THR A 112 -14.79 21.95 9.61
C THR A 112 -13.51 22.47 10.27
N LYS A 113 -13.62 23.20 11.38
CA LYS A 113 -12.47 23.71 12.14
C LYS A 113 -11.64 22.59 12.78
N GLU A 114 -12.28 21.55 13.30
CA GLU A 114 -11.58 20.36 13.80
C GLU A 114 -10.87 19.59 12.68
N ILE A 115 -11.46 19.56 11.48
CA ILE A 115 -10.78 19.03 10.28
C ILE A 115 -9.53 19.87 9.96
N GLU A 116 -9.62 21.21 9.96
CA GLU A 116 -8.46 22.08 9.72
C GLU A 116 -7.33 21.85 10.73
N SER A 117 -7.70 21.68 12.02
CA SER A 117 -6.75 21.34 13.08
C SER A 117 -6.05 20.01 12.80
N THR A 118 -6.83 18.98 12.44
CA THR A 118 -6.32 17.63 12.11
C THR A 118 -5.42 17.65 10.87
N ILE A 119 -5.79 18.39 9.82
CA ILE A 119 -4.94 18.59 8.63
C ILE A 119 -3.63 19.30 9.01
N SER A 120 -3.70 20.33 9.86
CA SER A 120 -2.51 21.03 10.35
C SER A 120 -1.58 20.09 11.13
N GLU A 121 -2.16 19.26 12.00
CA GLU A 121 -1.39 18.28 12.77
C GLU A 121 -0.71 17.24 11.86
N HIS A 122 -1.39 16.70 10.86
CA HIS A 122 -0.88 15.59 10.06
C HIS A 122 -0.11 16.02 8.81
N LEU A 123 -0.60 17.02 8.08
CA LEU A 123 -0.18 17.34 6.71
C LEU A 123 0.48 18.71 6.58
N ASN A 124 -0.13 19.77 7.12
CA ASN A 124 0.26 21.18 6.85
C ASN A 124 1.15 21.82 7.94
N GLY A 125 1.59 21.07 8.95
CA GLY A 125 2.30 21.60 10.12
C GLY A 125 3.63 22.30 9.80
N LYS A 126 4.08 23.20 10.69
CA LYS A 126 5.39 23.86 10.59
C LYS A 126 6.50 22.81 10.48
N ASN A 127 7.36 22.94 9.47
CA ASN A 127 8.47 22.01 9.12
C ASN A 127 8.06 20.70 8.43
N LYS A 128 6.83 20.58 7.91
CA LYS A 128 6.43 19.42 7.12
C LYS A 128 6.55 19.69 5.62
N ASN A 129 7.42 18.93 4.95
CA ASN A 129 7.50 18.85 3.49
C ASN A 129 6.68 17.64 2.99
N THR A 130 5.44 17.50 3.46
CA THR A 130 4.57 16.39 3.01
C THR A 130 4.06 16.70 1.61
N THR A 131 4.59 16.01 0.61
CA THR A 131 4.04 16.03 -0.75
C THR A 131 3.23 14.76 -0.93
N ILE A 132 1.92 14.91 -1.14
CA ILE A 132 1.08 13.80 -1.58
C ILE A 132 1.10 13.79 -3.10
N ASP A 133 1.82 12.83 -3.67
CA ASP A 133 1.72 12.55 -5.10
C ASP A 133 0.42 11.77 -5.31
N ASN A 134 -0.55 12.40 -5.96
CA ASN A 134 -1.90 11.86 -6.13
C ASN A 134 -1.90 10.88 -7.33
N LYS A 135 -1.08 9.83 -7.23
CA LYS A 135 -1.13 8.69 -8.16
C LYS A 135 -2.52 8.07 -8.03
N LYS A 136 -3.15 7.79 -9.18
CA LYS A 136 -4.57 7.43 -9.29
C LYS A 136 -5.03 6.38 -8.28
N ASP A 137 -4.20 5.38 -7.96
CA ASP A 137 -4.64 4.26 -7.13
C ASP A 137 -3.96 4.21 -5.75
N SER A 138 -3.19 5.23 -5.37
CA SER A 138 -2.62 5.32 -4.02
C SER A 138 -3.66 5.82 -3.03
N LYS A 139 -3.82 5.11 -1.91
CA LYS A 139 -4.76 5.47 -0.83
C LYS A 139 -3.98 5.69 0.46
N ILE A 140 -4.26 6.79 1.14
CA ILE A 140 -3.66 7.12 2.43
C ILE A 140 -4.77 7.40 3.42
N PHE A 141 -4.70 6.79 4.59
CA PHE A 141 -5.62 7.02 5.69
C PHE A 141 -4.85 7.43 6.93
N PHE A 142 -5.23 8.55 7.51
CA PHE A 142 -4.80 9.03 8.82
C PHE A 142 -5.98 8.93 9.76
N GLY A 143 -5.78 8.30 10.91
CA GLY A 143 -6.86 8.14 11.86
C GLY A 143 -6.38 7.95 13.28
N THR A 144 -7.35 7.78 14.17
CA THR A 144 -7.12 7.46 15.58
C THR A 144 -8.17 6.46 16.02
N ASP A 145 -7.77 5.44 16.77
CA ASP A 145 -8.71 4.46 17.34
C ASP A 145 -9.37 4.98 18.64
N SER A 146 -10.34 4.23 19.15
CA SER A 146 -11.02 4.50 20.42
C SER A 146 -10.10 4.52 21.65
N ASN A 147 -8.88 3.99 21.55
CA ASN A 147 -7.84 4.01 22.58
C ASN A 147 -6.81 5.13 22.37
N ASN A 148 -7.10 6.09 21.49
CA ASN A 148 -6.24 7.22 21.14
C ASN A 148 -4.89 6.81 20.52
N LYS A 149 -4.83 5.64 19.86
CA LYS A 149 -3.67 5.22 19.07
C LYS A 149 -3.80 5.75 17.66
N LYS A 150 -2.76 6.47 17.22
CA LYS A 150 -2.66 6.98 15.85
C LYS A 150 -2.51 5.84 14.86
N ILE A 151 -3.21 5.99 13.74
CA ILE A 151 -3.25 5.08 12.60
C ILE A 151 -2.73 5.84 11.38
N LEU A 152 -1.76 5.27 10.68
CA LEU A 152 -1.42 5.66 9.31
C LEU A 152 -1.45 4.41 8.46
N LEU A 153 -2.37 4.34 7.50
CA LEU A 153 -2.47 3.24 6.56
C LEU A 153 -2.19 3.79 5.16
N VAL A 154 -1.20 3.21 4.48
CA VAL A 154 -0.84 3.54 3.10
C VAL A 154 -1.00 2.28 2.27
N LEU A 155 -1.78 2.37 1.20
CA LEU A 155 -1.98 1.30 0.23
C LEU A 155 -1.42 1.75 -1.12
N SER A 156 -0.60 0.88 -1.71
CA SER A 156 -0.09 1.06 -3.06
C SER A 156 -0.81 0.17 -4.06
N GLU A 157 -0.69 0.50 -5.35
CA GLU A 157 -1.32 -0.24 -6.46
C GLU A 157 -0.82 -1.69 -6.57
N LYS A 158 0.41 -1.97 -6.10
CA LYS A 158 1.04 -3.30 -6.15
C LYS A 158 0.84 -4.10 -4.86
N LYS A 159 -0.35 -4.01 -4.24
CA LYS A 159 -0.73 -4.71 -2.99
C LYS A 159 0.12 -4.40 -1.75
N GLY A 160 1.18 -3.59 -1.89
CA GLY A 160 1.99 -3.14 -0.78
C GLY A 160 1.15 -2.32 0.20
N LEU A 161 1.20 -2.70 1.47
CA LEU A 161 0.51 -2.05 2.58
C LEU A 161 1.52 -1.61 3.62
N VAL A 162 1.43 -0.36 4.06
CA VAL A 162 2.16 0.14 5.23
C VAL A 162 1.15 0.56 6.28
N LEU A 163 1.24 0.00 7.47
CA LEU A 163 0.45 0.38 8.64
C LEU A 163 1.38 0.88 9.75
N THR A 164 1.16 2.09 10.22
CA THR A 164 1.61 2.52 11.54
C THR A 164 0.43 2.48 12.49
N TYR A 165 0.57 1.77 13.61
CA TYR A 165 -0.44 1.69 14.66
C TYR A 165 0.20 1.93 16.03
N GLY A 166 -0.02 3.12 16.59
CA GLY A 166 0.63 3.57 17.81
C GLY A 166 2.16 3.65 17.67
N LYS A 167 2.88 2.70 18.28
CA LYS A 167 4.36 2.61 18.21
C LYS A 167 4.86 1.45 17.34
N SER A 168 3.93 0.77 16.65
CA SER A 168 4.24 -0.35 15.79
C SER A 168 4.13 0.07 14.33
N VAL A 169 5.01 -0.46 13.48
CA VAL A 169 4.99 -0.28 12.03
C VAL A 169 4.99 -1.64 11.37
N PHE A 170 4.12 -1.84 10.39
CA PHE A 170 4.02 -3.04 9.57
C PHE A 170 4.15 -2.63 8.11
N VAL A 171 5.00 -3.34 7.38
CA VAL A 171 5.13 -3.23 5.92
C VAL A 171 4.87 -4.61 5.37
N LEU A 172 3.76 -4.76 4.66
CA LEU A 172 3.37 -5.99 3.97
C LEU A 172 3.57 -5.79 2.48
N GLY A 173 4.42 -6.62 1.88
CA GLY A 173 4.47 -6.85 0.45
C GLY A 173 3.94 -8.24 0.12
N ASP A 174 3.95 -8.61 -1.16
CA ASP A 174 3.43 -9.91 -1.63
C ASP A 174 4.10 -11.10 -0.93
N ASP A 175 5.42 -11.06 -0.81
CA ASP A 175 6.23 -12.18 -0.31
C ASP A 175 7.01 -11.85 0.97
N ASN A 176 6.88 -10.63 1.49
CA ASN A 176 7.71 -10.15 2.60
C ASN A 176 6.89 -9.36 3.62
N LEU A 177 7.20 -9.56 4.89
CA LEU A 177 6.65 -8.81 6.01
C LEU A 177 7.80 -8.18 6.79
N VAL A 178 7.66 -6.89 7.09
CA VAL A 178 8.51 -6.20 8.06
C VAL A 178 7.64 -5.67 9.18
N SER A 179 7.94 -6.04 10.41
CA SER A 179 7.30 -5.50 11.60
C SER A 179 8.34 -4.83 12.50
N VAL A 180 8.05 -3.61 12.93
CA VAL A 180 8.86 -2.84 13.88
C VAL A 180 8.00 -2.54 15.08
N SER A 181 8.47 -2.89 16.27
CA SER A 181 7.77 -2.60 17.53
C SER A 181 8.76 -2.36 18.67
N LYS A 182 8.26 -2.20 19.90
CA LYS A 182 9.11 -2.07 21.10
C LYS A 182 9.96 -3.31 21.39
N SER A 183 9.57 -4.49 20.90
CA SER A 183 10.32 -5.73 21.11
C SER A 183 11.50 -5.89 20.15
N GLY A 184 11.46 -5.20 19.00
CA GLY A 184 12.49 -5.29 17.97
C GLY A 184 11.95 -5.10 16.56
N VAL A 185 12.76 -5.50 15.60
CA VAL A 185 12.44 -5.57 14.17
C VAL A 185 12.38 -7.04 13.76
N VAL A 186 11.31 -7.43 13.06
CA VAL A 186 11.13 -8.74 12.45
C VAL A 186 11.03 -8.56 10.95
N VAL A 187 11.86 -9.29 10.21
CA VAL A 187 11.78 -9.40 8.75
C VAL A 187 11.53 -10.85 8.42
N SER A 188 10.48 -11.14 7.66
CA SER A 188 10.18 -12.49 7.20
C SER A 188 9.87 -12.53 5.71
N ASN A 189 10.18 -13.66 5.09
CA ASN A 189 9.84 -13.95 3.70
C ASN A 189 8.76 -15.05 3.60
N LYS A 190 8.29 -15.33 2.39
CA LYS A 190 7.30 -16.37 2.10
C LYS A 190 7.70 -17.79 2.52
N ASP A 191 9.00 -18.08 2.55
CA ASP A 191 9.51 -19.39 2.93
C ASP A 191 9.46 -19.62 4.46
N GLY A 192 8.98 -18.63 5.22
CA GLY A 192 8.93 -18.66 6.68
C GLY A 192 10.26 -18.32 7.36
N LYS A 193 11.29 -17.98 6.58
CA LYS A 193 12.60 -17.58 7.12
C LYS A 193 12.47 -16.20 7.77
N GLN A 194 13.12 -16.05 8.91
CA GLN A 194 13.03 -14.82 9.70
C GLN A 194 14.41 -14.31 10.12
N ILE A 195 14.51 -12.99 10.20
CA ILE A 195 15.55 -12.28 10.96
C ILE A 195 14.84 -11.45 12.01
N ILE A 196 15.23 -11.66 13.27
CA ILE A 196 14.71 -10.89 14.41
C ILE A 196 15.87 -10.11 15.03
N VAL A 197 15.72 -8.80 15.09
CA VAL A 197 16.66 -7.89 15.76
C VAL A 197 15.97 -7.31 16.99
N GLY A 198 16.37 -7.76 18.18
CA GLY A 198 15.74 -7.35 19.45
C GLY A 198 16.75 -7.09 20.55
N LYS A 199 16.25 -6.89 21.78
CA LYS A 199 17.10 -6.65 22.97
C LYS A 199 18.06 -7.80 23.28
N GLY A 200 17.70 -9.03 22.89
CA GLY A 200 18.53 -10.22 23.07
C GLY A 200 19.58 -10.44 21.96
N GLY A 201 19.72 -9.50 21.02
CA GLY A 201 20.62 -9.63 19.87
C GLY A 201 19.88 -9.96 18.57
N ILE A 202 20.58 -10.58 17.64
CA ILE A 202 20.09 -10.95 16.31
C ILE A 202 19.87 -12.47 16.26
N VAL A 203 18.68 -12.89 15.85
CA VAL A 203 18.28 -14.31 15.71
C VAL A 203 17.88 -14.59 14.26
N GLY A 204 18.12 -15.81 13.78
CA GLY A 204 17.72 -16.25 12.45
C GLY A 204 18.76 -15.99 11.35
N LEU A 205 20.00 -15.64 11.71
CA LEU A 205 21.09 -15.48 10.74
C LEU A 205 21.43 -16.81 10.03
N ASP A 206 21.28 -17.92 10.73
CA ASP A 206 21.40 -19.29 10.24
C ASP A 206 20.48 -19.58 9.04
N ASN A 207 19.29 -18.96 8.99
CA ASN A 207 18.37 -19.07 7.83
C ASN A 207 18.97 -18.53 6.52
N TYR A 208 20.01 -17.69 6.62
CA TYR A 208 20.67 -17.01 5.50
C TYR A 208 22.11 -17.49 5.26
N VAL A 209 22.59 -18.48 6.01
CA VAL A 209 23.93 -19.07 5.82
C VAL A 209 24.00 -19.92 4.54
N ASP A 210 22.86 -20.33 3.98
CA ASP A 210 22.76 -21.13 2.74
C ASP A 210 22.75 -20.29 1.45
N VAL A 211 23.61 -19.27 1.34
CA VAL A 211 23.84 -18.58 0.06
C VAL A 211 24.50 -19.53 -0.96
N GLY A 212 25.29 -20.49 -0.48
CA GLY A 212 26.03 -21.46 -1.31
C GLY A 212 25.12 -22.30 -2.21
N PRO A 213 24.11 -23.02 -1.68
CA PRO A 213 23.18 -23.79 -2.49
C PRO A 213 22.35 -22.95 -3.48
N ILE A 214 21.98 -21.71 -3.10
CA ILE A 214 21.23 -20.79 -3.97
C ILE A 214 22.08 -20.37 -5.17
N ILE A 215 23.31 -19.90 -4.92
CA ILE A 215 24.28 -19.58 -5.99
C ILE A 215 24.53 -20.81 -6.86
N THR A 216 24.70 -21.98 -6.24
CA THR A 216 24.96 -23.23 -6.95
C THR A 216 23.81 -23.59 -7.89
N ARG A 217 22.55 -23.47 -7.45
CA ARG A 217 21.38 -23.71 -8.31
C ARG A 217 21.25 -22.68 -9.42
N SER A 218 21.45 -21.40 -9.12
CA SER A 218 21.38 -20.33 -10.13
C SER A 218 22.46 -20.50 -11.21
N VAL A 219 23.69 -20.85 -10.81
CA VAL A 219 24.79 -21.14 -11.74
C VAL A 219 24.53 -22.42 -12.51
N ALA A 220 24.07 -23.50 -11.86
CA ALA A 220 23.75 -24.75 -12.53
C ALA A 220 22.61 -24.60 -13.56
N GLY A 221 21.55 -23.86 -13.24
CA GLY A 221 20.46 -23.56 -14.16
C GLY A 221 20.91 -22.71 -15.34
N ALA A 222 21.71 -21.66 -15.10
CA ALA A 222 22.31 -20.85 -16.16
C ALA A 222 23.24 -21.70 -17.08
N MET A 223 24.02 -22.61 -16.49
CA MET A 223 24.89 -23.52 -17.24
C MET A 223 24.12 -24.58 -18.04
N GLN A 224 22.98 -25.08 -17.53
CA GLN A 224 22.08 -25.96 -18.29
C GLN A 224 21.42 -25.22 -19.46
N GLY A 225 20.96 -23.99 -19.26
CA GLY A 225 20.45 -23.14 -20.34
C GLY A 225 21.50 -22.86 -21.43
N LEU A 226 22.75 -22.64 -21.03
CA LEU A 226 23.89 -22.49 -21.95
C LEU A 226 24.24 -23.79 -22.70
N ARG A 227 24.07 -24.97 -22.10
CA ARG A 227 24.19 -26.27 -22.80
C ARG A 227 23.08 -26.45 -23.86
N GLY A 228 21.86 -25.98 -23.58
CA GLY A 228 20.77 -25.93 -24.57
C GLY A 228 21.09 -25.02 -25.77
N LEU A 229 21.76 -23.90 -25.55
CA LEU A 229 22.21 -22.99 -26.63
C LEU A 229 23.39 -23.54 -27.45
N LYS A 230 24.27 -24.36 -26.87
CA LYS A 230 25.33 -25.06 -27.62
C LYS A 230 24.76 -26.16 -28.54
N SER A 231 23.65 -26.80 -28.16
CA SER A 231 22.90 -27.74 -29.01
C SER A 231 22.33 -27.04 -30.26
N LEU A 232 21.81 -25.81 -30.12
CA LEU A 232 21.26 -25.05 -31.25
C LEU A 232 22.33 -24.53 -32.23
N LYS A 233 23.57 -24.26 -31.79
CA LYS A 233 24.68 -23.93 -32.70
C LYS A 233 25.14 -25.12 -33.53
N SER A 234 25.06 -26.35 -33.00
CA SER A 234 25.35 -27.58 -33.75
C SER A 234 24.31 -27.83 -34.86
N MET A 235 23.04 -27.50 -34.61
CA MET A 235 21.96 -27.67 -35.58
C MET A 235 22.03 -26.67 -36.77
N LYS A 236 22.53 -25.44 -36.53
CA LYS A 236 22.79 -24.48 -37.63
C LYS A 236 23.94 -24.90 -38.55
N HIS A 237 24.92 -25.68 -38.06
CA HIS A 237 25.99 -26.20 -38.90
C HIS A 237 25.59 -27.45 -39.69
N SER A 238 24.69 -28.30 -39.18
CA SER A 238 24.18 -29.44 -39.94
C SER A 238 23.15 -29.04 -41.01
N MET A 239 22.42 -27.94 -40.84
CA MET A 239 21.51 -27.43 -41.89
C MET A 239 22.23 -26.67 -43.02
N ARG A 240 23.41 -26.10 -42.79
CA ARG A 240 24.19 -25.44 -43.86
C ARG A 240 24.88 -26.43 -44.82
N GLY A 241 25.02 -27.70 -44.43
CA GLY A 241 25.61 -28.75 -45.28
C GLY A 241 24.61 -29.52 -46.16
N ALA A 242 23.30 -29.35 -45.96
CA ALA A 242 22.26 -30.10 -46.67
C ALA A 242 21.49 -29.28 -47.73
N MET A 243 21.85 -28.01 -47.94
CA MET A 243 21.23 -27.14 -48.94
C MET A 243 22.29 -26.54 -49.86
N SER A 244 22.93 -27.40 -50.66
CA SER A 244 23.69 -27.00 -51.84
C SER A 244 23.27 -27.85 -53.05
N SER A 245 21.99 -27.80 -53.41
CA SER A 245 21.52 -28.29 -54.71
C SER A 245 20.15 -27.70 -55.09
N ARG A 246 20.12 -26.40 -55.35
CA ARG A 246 19.36 -25.76 -56.44
C ARG A 246 19.44 -24.26 -56.27
N GLY A 247 19.91 -23.59 -57.32
CA GLY A 247 19.88 -22.14 -57.40
C GLY A 247 18.46 -21.60 -57.31
N TRP A 248 18.33 -20.32 -56.99
CA TRP A 248 17.89 -19.25 -57.88
C TRP A 248 18.04 -17.94 -57.09
N VAL A 249 18.28 -16.87 -57.82
CA VAL A 249 18.76 -15.54 -57.40
C VAL A 249 17.59 -14.65 -56.97
N ASP A 250 17.85 -13.74 -56.03
CA ASP A 250 17.50 -12.29 -56.03
C ASP A 250 17.77 -11.75 -54.59
N ASP A 251 18.82 -10.95 -54.37
CA ASP A 251 18.79 -9.47 -54.36
C ASP A 251 17.64 -8.94 -53.47
N VAL A 252 17.81 -8.11 -52.43
CA VAL A 252 18.42 -6.77 -52.39
C VAL A 252 18.69 -6.37 -50.92
N ASN A 253 19.74 -5.57 -50.71
CA ASN A 253 20.12 -4.69 -49.59
C ASN A 253 19.08 -4.37 -48.48
N LEU A 254 19.55 -4.29 -47.23
CA LEU A 254 19.55 -3.08 -46.36
C LEU A 254 19.72 -3.48 -44.88
N PHE A 255 20.88 -3.14 -44.27
CA PHE A 255 21.01 -2.10 -43.23
C PHE A 255 22.37 -2.25 -42.52
N ASP A 256 23.29 -1.34 -42.84
CA ASP A 256 24.51 -1.06 -42.09
C ASP A 256 24.16 -0.39 -40.76
N TRP A 257 24.86 -0.77 -39.70
CA TRP A 257 25.03 0.06 -38.52
C TRP A 257 26.54 0.25 -38.34
N GLU A 258 27.04 1.43 -38.75
CA GLU A 258 28.34 1.93 -38.35
C GLU A 258 28.34 2.25 -36.85
N ASP A 259 29.47 1.92 -36.22
CA ASP A 259 30.12 2.46 -34.99
C ASP A 259 29.28 3.22 -33.93
#